data_AF-A0A024P2C0-F1
#
_entry.id   AF-A0A024P2C0-F1
#
_cell.length_a   1.000
_cell.length_b   1.000
_cell.length_c   1.000
_cell.angle_alpha   90.00
_cell.angle_beta   90.00
_cell.angle_gamma   90.00
#
_symmetry.space_group_name_H-M   'P 1'
#
loop_
_entity.id
_entity.type
_entity.pdbx_description
1 polymer ?
#
loop_
_entity_poly.entity_id
_entity_poly.type
_entity_poly.pdbx_seq_one_letter_code
_entity_poly.pdbx_strand_id
1 'polypeptide(L)'
;MTLFSSTFTSLENALDYSTAKNKAISNNIANVDTPGYKAKDVVFKDVLHQERSLLKARRTNERHLSFSSDVTKPYRSFTRTSTTYNHNGNNVRHR
;
A
#
# COMPACT_ATOMS: atom_id res chain seq x y z
N MET A 1 -2.43 29.75 10.01
CA MET A 1 -1.21 29.03 10.40
C MET A 1 -1.36 27.54 10.05
N THR A 2 -1.08 27.12 8.81
CA THR A 2 -1.37 25.75 8.32
C THR A 2 -0.16 25.04 7.69
N LEU A 3 0.96 25.74 7.49
CA LEU A 3 2.17 25.20 6.84
C LEU A 3 2.77 24.01 7.59
N PHE A 4 2.87 24.09 8.92
CA PHE A 4 3.47 23.01 9.71
C PHE A 4 2.54 21.81 9.91
N SER A 5 1.22 22.03 9.98
CA SER A 5 0.24 20.96 10.22
C SER A 5 0.24 19.91 9.09
N SER A 6 0.28 20.35 7.83
CA SER A 6 0.34 19.43 6.68
C SER A 6 1.63 18.60 6.66
N THR A 7 2.76 19.21 7.01
CA THR A 7 4.06 18.53 7.08
C THR A 7 4.06 17.46 8.18
N PHE A 8 3.50 17.76 9.35
CA PHE A 8 3.38 16.77 10.43
C PHE A 8 2.48 15.59 10.04
N THR A 9 1.35 15.83 9.38
CA THR A 9 0.49 14.75 8.86
C THR A 9 1.20 13.88 7.82
N SER A 10 1.97 14.49 6.90
CA SER A 10 2.75 13.70 5.93
C SER A 10 3.84 12.85 6.58
N LEU A 11 4.50 13.38 7.62
CA LEU A 11 5.51 12.63 8.38
C LEU A 11 4.90 11.47 9.18
N GLU A 12 3.75 11.70 9.82
CA GLU A 12 2.99 10.68 10.53
C GLU A 12 2.59 9.54 9.58
N ASN A 13 2.03 9.87 8.41
CA ASN A 13 1.67 8.89 7.40
C ASN A 13 2.88 8.10 6.85
N ALA A 14 4.02 8.77 6.66
CA ALA A 14 5.25 8.13 6.24
C ALA A 14 5.81 7.17 7.31
N LEU A 15 5.67 7.54 8.59
CA LEU A 15 6.04 6.71 9.72
C LEU A 15 5.13 5.47 9.84
N ASP A 16 3.82 5.65 9.70
CA ASP A 16 2.83 4.57 9.67
C ASP A 16 3.10 3.60 8.54
N TYR A 17 3.37 4.12 7.34
CA TYR A 17 3.76 3.31 6.19
C TYR A 17 5.03 2.51 6.45
N SER A 18 6.08 3.15 6.98
CA SER A 18 7.36 2.50 7.28
C SER A 18 7.19 1.40 8.31
N THR A 19 6.38 1.65 9.34
CA THR A 19 6.04 0.66 10.39
C THR A 19 5.31 -0.53 9.80
N ALA A 20 4.28 -0.30 8.98
CA ALA A 20 3.53 -1.35 8.31
C ALA A 20 4.41 -2.17 7.35
N LYS A 21 5.30 -1.52 6.60
CA LYS A 21 6.26 -2.16 5.70
C LYS A 21 7.25 -3.03 6.46
N ASN A 22 7.84 -2.52 7.55
CA ASN A 22 8.74 -3.29 8.40
C ASN A 22 8.03 -4.52 8.98
N LYS A 23 6.79 -4.37 9.45
CA LYS A 23 5.97 -5.50 9.93
C LYS A 23 5.73 -6.54 8.84
N ALA A 24 5.47 -6.13 7.60
CA ALA A 24 5.32 -7.06 6.48
C ALA A 24 6.62 -7.81 6.17
N ILE A 25 7.76 -7.11 6.18
CA ILE A 25 9.09 -7.71 6.00
C ILE A 25 9.39 -8.72 7.12
N SER A 26 9.24 -8.33 8.39
CA SER A 26 9.45 -9.22 9.53
C SER A 26 8.56 -10.47 9.47
N ASN A 27 7.28 -10.30 9.10
CA ASN A 27 6.37 -11.44 8.91
C ASN A 27 6.81 -12.37 7.78
N ASN A 28 7.29 -11.82 6.65
CA ASN A 28 7.75 -12.62 5.53
C ASN A 28 9.03 -13.39 5.91
N ILE A 29 9.98 -12.74 6.61
CA ILE A 29 11.22 -13.38 7.10
C ILE A 29 10.88 -14.52 8.06
N ALA A 30 10.00 -14.27 9.04
CA ALA A 30 9.60 -15.27 10.03
C ALA A 30 8.88 -16.49 9.42
N ASN A 31 8.29 -16.36 8.24
CA ASN A 31 7.49 -17.40 7.58
C ASN A 31 8.09 -17.86 6.23
N VAL A 32 9.38 -17.62 6.01
CA VAL A 32 10.03 -18.00 4.75
C VAL A 32 10.08 -19.51 4.53
N ASP A 33 10.11 -20.29 5.61
CA ASP A 33 10.13 -21.77 5.55
C ASP A 33 8.75 -22.39 5.81
N THR A 34 7.73 -21.57 6.05
CA THR A 34 6.35 -22.04 6.29
C THR A 34 5.70 -22.49 4.97
N PRO A 35 5.37 -23.77 4.79
CA PRO A 35 4.70 -24.25 3.57
C PRO A 35 3.38 -23.51 3.32
N GLY A 36 3.10 -23.16 2.06
CA GLY A 36 1.87 -22.46 1.67
C GLY A 36 1.75 -20.99 2.07
N TYR A 37 2.75 -20.41 2.76
CA TYR A 37 2.71 -19.00 3.15
C TYR A 37 2.71 -18.06 1.94
N LYS A 38 1.98 -16.95 2.05
CA LYS A 38 1.89 -15.92 1.01
C LYS A 38 2.46 -14.60 1.51
N ALA A 39 3.44 -14.09 0.78
CA ALA A 39 4.16 -12.87 1.08
C ALA A 39 3.21 -11.67 1.15
N LYS A 40 3.33 -10.90 2.22
CA LYS A 40 2.61 -9.64 2.42
C LYS A 40 3.48 -8.48 1.95
N ASP A 41 2.85 -7.48 1.36
CA ASP A 41 3.51 -6.26 0.88
C ASP A 41 2.68 -5.03 1.24
N VAL A 42 3.34 -3.88 1.31
CA VAL A 42 2.74 -2.60 1.69
C VAL A 42 3.17 -1.51 0.71
N VAL A 43 2.19 -0.86 0.10
CA VAL A 43 2.41 0.24 -0.85
C VAL A 43 1.94 1.56 -0.26
N PHE A 44 2.79 2.58 -0.39
CA PHE A 44 2.51 3.94 0.07
C PHE A 44 1.47 4.57 -0.87
N LYS A 45 0.38 5.07 -0.29
CA LYS A 45 -0.78 5.54 -1.07
C LYS A 45 -0.75 7.07 -1.27
N ASP A 46 -0.11 7.79 -0.35
CA ASP A 46 -0.53 9.17 -0.05
C ASP A 46 -0.12 10.24 -1.05
N VAL A 47 1.07 10.20 -1.66
CA VAL A 47 1.49 11.31 -2.53
C VAL A 47 0.62 11.40 -3.79
N LEU A 48 0.39 10.26 -4.45
CA LEU A 48 -0.40 10.25 -5.68
C LEU A 48 -1.90 10.43 -5.41
N HIS A 49 -2.39 10.00 -4.24
CA HIS A 49 -3.82 10.09 -3.93
C HIS A 49 -4.27 11.48 -3.48
N GLN A 50 -3.43 12.21 -2.73
CA GLN A 50 -3.74 13.59 -2.35
C GLN A 50 -3.83 14.50 -3.59
N GLU A 51 -2.90 14.33 -4.54
CA GLU A 51 -2.97 14.98 -5.85
C GLU A 51 -4.19 14.50 -6.67
N ARG A 52 -4.54 13.22 -6.60
CA ARG A 52 -5.73 12.69 -7.29
C ARG A 52 -7.06 13.23 -6.77
N SER A 53 -7.18 13.54 -5.47
CA SER A 53 -8.40 14.17 -4.94
C SER A 53 -8.56 15.62 -5.42
N LEU A 54 -7.47 16.29 -5.81
CA LEU A 54 -7.52 17.59 -6.50
C LEU A 54 -7.86 17.44 -7.99
N LEU A 55 -7.58 16.28 -8.59
CA LEU A 55 -7.93 15.94 -9.97
C LEU A 55 -9.42 15.62 -10.11
N LYS A 56 -10.21 16.61 -10.51
CA LYS A 56 -11.59 16.40 -11.01
C LYS A 56 -11.55 15.86 -12.44
N ALA A 57 -12.04 14.64 -12.65
CA ALA A 57 -12.24 14.11 -14.00
C ALA A 57 -13.37 14.90 -14.71
N ARG A 58 -13.08 15.54 -15.85
CA ARG A 58 -14.13 16.10 -16.72
C ARG A 58 -14.83 14.95 -17.44
N ARG A 59 -16.08 14.66 -17.04
CA ARG A 59 -16.91 13.63 -17.67
C ARG A 59 -17.78 14.29 -18.74
N THR A 60 -17.57 13.92 -19.99
CA THR A 60 -18.43 14.31 -21.13
C THR A 60 -19.39 13.19 -21.52
N ASN A 61 -19.17 11.98 -21.00
CA ASN A 61 -20.03 10.82 -21.20
C ASN A 61 -20.17 10.04 -19.88
N GLU A 62 -21.34 9.46 -19.66
CA GLU A 62 -21.68 8.70 -18.46
C GLU A 62 -20.81 7.44 -18.27
N ARG A 63 -20.26 6.90 -19.36
CA ARG A 63 -19.33 5.77 -19.31
C ARG A 63 -17.92 6.13 -18.83
N HIS A 64 -17.60 7.42 -18.65
CA HIS A 64 -16.28 7.82 -18.16
C HIS A 64 -16.12 7.43 -16.68
N LEU A 65 -14.95 6.87 -16.35
CA LEU A 65 -14.59 6.48 -14.98
C LEU A 65 -14.53 7.71 -14.06
N SER A 66 -15.11 7.62 -12.87
CA SER A 66 -14.92 8.65 -11.84
C SER A 66 -13.66 8.36 -11.02
N PHE A 67 -12.98 9.41 -10.59
CA PHE A 67 -12.00 9.31 -9.52
C PHE A 67 -12.74 9.51 -8.19
N SER A 68 -13.14 8.41 -7.54
CA SER A 68 -13.65 8.45 -6.16
C SER A 68 -12.52 8.11 -5.20
N SER A 69 -12.34 8.94 -4.17
CA SER A 69 -11.35 8.76 -3.13
C SER A 69 -12.02 8.31 -1.82
N ASP A 70 -12.24 7.00 -1.67
CA ASP A 70 -12.48 6.40 -0.36
C ASP A 70 -11.13 6.23 0.36
N VAL A 71 -10.90 7.08 1.36
CA VAL A 71 -9.66 7.12 2.14
C VAL A 71 -9.96 6.67 3.56
N THR A 72 -9.60 5.43 3.89
CA THR A 72 -9.67 4.92 5.27
C THR A 72 -8.30 4.66 5.90
N LYS A 73 -7.21 4.59 5.10
CA LYS A 73 -5.82 4.39 5.58
C LYS A 73 -4.76 5.00 4.62
N PRO A 74 -3.60 5.47 5.14
CA PRO A 74 -2.51 6.10 4.36
C PRO A 74 -1.65 5.11 3.54
N TYR A 75 -1.85 3.81 3.74
CA TYR A 75 -1.18 2.74 3.01
C TYR A 75 -2.15 1.61 2.68
N ARG A 76 -1.79 0.80 1.69
CA ARG A 76 -2.52 -0.43 1.35
C ARG A 76 -1.61 -1.64 1.55
N SER A 77 -2.02 -2.55 2.43
CA SER A 77 -1.43 -3.88 2.53
C SER A 77 -2.13 -4.84 1.58
N PHE A 78 -1.37 -5.70 0.91
CA PHE A 78 -1.95 -6.80 0.12
C PHE A 78 -1.07 -8.04 0.20
N THR A 79 -1.68 -9.18 -0.09
CA THR A 79 -1.00 -10.48 -0.14
C THR A 79 -0.72 -10.81 -1.60
N ARG A 80 0.49 -11.26 -1.92
CA ARG A 80 0.82 -11.76 -3.26
C ARG A 80 0.20 -13.14 -3.43
N THR A 81 -0.81 -13.26 -4.28
CA THR A 81 -1.53 -14.53 -4.53
C THR A 81 -1.17 -15.19 -5.86
N SER A 82 -0.68 -14.42 -6.84
CA SER A 82 -0.48 -14.87 -8.23
C SER A 82 0.89 -15.50 -8.54
N THR A 83 1.77 -15.64 -7.56
CA THR A 83 3.11 -16.21 -7.76
C THR A 83 3.38 -17.33 -6.77
N THR A 84 4.05 -18.40 -7.19
CA THR A 84 4.69 -19.41 -6.35
C THR A 84 6.19 -19.39 -6.66
N TYR A 85 7.05 -19.29 -5.64
CA TYR A 85 8.51 -19.32 -5.83
C TYR A 85 9.12 -20.64 -5.39
N ASN A 86 8.50 -21.34 -4.44
CA ASN A 86 8.98 -22.59 -3.89
C ASN A 86 8.05 -23.76 -4.25
N HIS A 87 8.60 -24.98 -4.32
CA HIS A 87 7.84 -26.22 -4.57
C HIS A 87 6.77 -26.50 -3.50
N ASN A 88 6.89 -25.87 -2.32
CA ASN A 88 5.91 -25.95 -1.22
C ASN A 88 4.80 -24.88 -1.28
N GLY A 89 4.67 -24.16 -2.40
CA GLY A 89 3.65 -23.13 -2.58
C GLY A 89 3.94 -21.80 -1.90
N ASN A 90 5.08 -21.65 -1.22
CA ASN A 90 5.53 -20.38 -0.66
C ASN A 90 6.00 -19.42 -1.77
N ASN A 91 5.77 -18.12 -1.56
CA ASN A 91 6.20 -17.06 -2.48
C ASN A 91 6.89 -15.85 -1.80
N VAL A 92 7.45 -16.05 -0.60
CA VAL A 92 8.44 -15.14 -0.03
C VAL A 92 9.70 -15.16 -0.89
N ARG A 93 10.17 -13.99 -1.32
CA ARG A 93 11.46 -13.82 -2.00
C ARG A 93 12.44 -13.19 -1.01
N HIS A 94 13.62 -13.76 -0.86
CA HIS A 94 14.78 -13.02 -0.36
C HIS A 94 15.09 -11.92 -1.39
N ARG A 95 15.09 -10.66 -0.95
CA ARG A 95 15.59 -9.51 -1.73
C ARG A 95 16.83 -8.99 -1.06
#